data_AF-A0A8J0T6H1-F1
#
_entry.id   AF-A0A8J0T6H1-F1
#
_cell.length_a   1.000
_cell.length_b   1.000
_cell.length_c   1.000
_cell.angle_alpha   90.00
_cell.angle_beta   90.00
_cell.angle_gamma   90.00
#
_symmetry.space_group_name_H-M   'P 1'
#
loop_
_entity.id
_entity.type
_entity.pdbx_description
1 polymer ?
#
loop_
_entity_poly.entity_id
_entity_poly.type
_entity_poly.pdbx_seq_one_letter_code
_entity_poly.pdbx_strand_id
1 'polypeptide(L)'
;MCFCLSAFYNQYPVEDIIIQSQPPKLQANTWSQQFVSFLELCLKKDPAERWSAEILLQPPFITGLPPKTIIRAEIQQHLQAQQKRPAKRGSIVSRVKGAALWAREQLRRTCYFCAHKTLAEEKAAQQMALKGFPCY
;
A
#
# COMPACT_ATOMS: atom_id res chain seq x y z
N MET A 1 10.71 17.48 -25.51
CA MET A 1 12.06 17.51 -24.91
C MET A 1 11.96 17.43 -23.39
N CYS A 2 11.62 16.27 -22.79
CA CYS A 2 11.36 16.17 -21.34
C CYS A 2 11.97 14.91 -20.71
N PHE A 3 13.18 14.52 -21.13
CA PHE A 3 13.91 13.38 -20.54
C PHE A 3 15.34 13.71 -20.09
N CYS A 4 15.85 14.93 -20.35
CA CYS A 4 17.22 15.30 -19.95
C CYS A 4 17.34 16.01 -18.60
N LEU A 5 16.24 16.52 -18.02
CA LEU A 5 16.31 17.22 -16.73
C LEU A 5 16.57 16.27 -15.55
N SER A 6 16.03 15.04 -15.58
CA SER A 6 16.13 14.12 -14.43
C SER A 6 17.55 13.62 -14.16
N ALA A 7 18.43 13.60 -15.17
CA ALA A 7 19.83 13.19 -15.00
C ALA A 7 20.68 14.27 -14.31
N PHE A 8 20.34 15.56 -14.49
CA PHE A 8 21.07 16.68 -13.91
C PHE A 8 20.65 17.04 -12.47
N TYR A 9 19.41 16.72 -12.08
CA TYR A 9 18.89 17.01 -10.72
C TYR A 9 19.58 16.21 -9.60
N ASN A 10 20.24 15.10 -9.93
CA ASN A 10 20.93 14.25 -8.94
C ASN A 10 22.40 14.67 -8.68
N GLN A 11 22.88 15.74 -9.32
CA GLN A 11 24.29 16.15 -9.24
C GLN A 11 24.53 17.37 -8.33
N TYR A 12 23.47 18.09 -7.94
CA TYR A 12 23.56 19.22 -7.03
C TYR A 12 22.92 18.88 -5.68
N PRO A 13 23.53 19.28 -4.55
CA PRO A 13 22.89 19.27 -3.25
C PRO A 13 21.50 19.93 -3.31
N VAL A 14 20.52 19.37 -2.60
CA VAL A 14 19.14 19.88 -2.60
C VAL A 14 19.10 21.34 -2.13
N GLU A 15 20.01 21.70 -1.22
CA GLU A 15 20.19 23.03 -0.67
C GLU A 15 20.50 24.05 -1.77
N ASP A 16 21.40 23.71 -2.69
CA ASP A 16 21.78 24.58 -3.80
C ASP A 16 20.61 24.84 -4.75
N ILE A 17 19.79 23.80 -4.99
CA ILE A 17 18.58 23.92 -5.81
C ILE A 17 17.59 24.87 -5.15
N ILE A 18 17.38 24.75 -3.82
CA ILE A 18 16.47 25.63 -3.07
C ILE A 18 16.99 27.07 -3.07
N ILE A 19 18.29 27.28 -2.85
CA ILE A 19 18.90 28.61 -2.78
C ILE A 19 18.89 29.29 -4.16
N GLN A 20 19.11 28.56 -5.25
CA GLN A 20 19.23 29.15 -6.58
C GLN A 20 17.88 29.31 -7.28
N SER A 21 16.91 28.42 -7.01
CA SER A 21 15.60 28.49 -7.66
C SER A 21 14.75 29.68 -7.20
N GLN A 22 13.72 29.96 -8.00
CA GLN A 22 12.64 30.86 -7.63
C GLN A 22 11.71 30.18 -6.61
N PRO A 23 11.02 30.95 -5.74
CA PRO A 23 10.01 30.39 -4.85
C PRO A 23 9.02 29.48 -5.59
N PRO A 24 8.74 28.28 -5.06
CA PRO A 24 7.86 27.34 -5.73
C PRO A 24 6.43 27.89 -5.79
N LYS A 25 5.76 27.65 -6.92
CA LYS A 25 4.37 28.07 -7.14
C LYS A 25 3.51 26.84 -7.45
N LEU A 26 2.25 26.91 -7.00
CA LEU A 26 1.25 25.93 -7.34
C LEU A 26 1.02 25.92 -8.86
N GLN A 27 1.10 24.75 -9.49
CA GLN A 27 0.95 24.61 -10.93
C GLN A 27 -0.52 24.49 -11.37
N ALA A 28 -1.37 23.93 -10.51
CA ALA A 28 -2.79 23.76 -10.79
C ALA A 28 -3.57 25.06 -10.55
N ASN A 29 -4.61 25.30 -11.33
CA ASN A 29 -5.53 26.45 -11.17
C ASN A 29 -6.73 26.15 -10.25
N THR A 30 -6.70 25.03 -9.52
CA THR A 30 -7.79 24.59 -8.63
C THR A 30 -7.79 25.29 -7.27
N TRP A 31 -6.80 26.12 -7.00
CA TRP A 31 -6.56 26.71 -5.68
C TRP A 31 -7.16 28.11 -5.58
N SER A 32 -7.73 28.45 -4.43
CA SER A 32 -8.28 29.78 -4.21
C SER A 32 -7.19 30.85 -4.21
N GLN A 33 -7.52 32.05 -4.70
CA GLN A 33 -6.57 33.17 -4.73
C GLN A 33 -6.05 33.52 -3.32
N GLN A 34 -6.89 33.38 -2.30
CA GLN A 34 -6.49 33.59 -0.90
C GLN A 34 -5.41 32.59 -0.46
N PHE A 35 -5.52 31.32 -0.86
CA PHE A 35 -4.50 30.32 -0.55
C PHE A 35 -3.18 30.58 -1.29
N VAL A 36 -3.26 30.91 -2.59
CA VAL A 36 -2.07 31.26 -3.39
C VAL A 36 -1.34 32.45 -2.76
N SER A 37 -2.06 33.52 -2.42
CA SER A 37 -1.49 34.71 -1.78
C SER A 37 -0.85 34.37 -0.42
N PHE A 38 -1.49 33.53 0.40
CA PHE A 38 -0.92 33.08 1.66
C PHE A 38 0.43 32.35 1.49
N LEU A 39 0.55 31.51 0.45
CA LEU A 39 1.81 30.82 0.15
C LEU A 39 2.90 31.77 -0.32
N GLU A 40 2.56 32.81 -1.09
CA GLU A 40 3.54 33.82 -1.53
C GLU A 40 4.16 34.57 -0.35
N LEU A 41 3.40 34.80 0.72
CA LEU A 41 3.90 35.40 1.97
C LEU A 41 4.81 34.43 2.74
N CYS A 42 4.46 33.13 2.78
CA CYS A 42 5.25 32.10 3.44
C CYS A 42 6.59 31.84 2.74
N LEU A 43 6.58 31.85 1.40
CA LEU A 43 7.67 31.35 0.56
C LEU A 43 8.57 32.48 0.02
N LYS A 44 8.55 33.66 0.64
CA LYS A 44 9.52 34.72 0.36
C LYS A 44 10.95 34.20 0.55
N LYS A 45 11.77 34.39 -0.49
CA LYS A 45 13.16 33.93 -0.56
C LYS A 45 14.03 34.68 0.44
N ASP A 46 13.90 36.00 0.47
CA ASP A 46 14.56 36.85 1.46
C ASP A 46 13.93 36.62 2.85
N PRO A 47 14.71 36.19 3.86
CA PRO A 47 14.23 36.04 5.23
C PRO A 47 13.70 37.34 5.84
N ALA A 48 14.23 38.50 5.45
CA ALA A 48 13.80 39.79 5.98
C ALA A 48 12.41 40.20 5.45
N GLU A 49 12.06 39.79 4.23
CA GLU A 49 10.72 39.99 3.66
C GLU A 49 9.71 38.92 4.10
N ARG A 50 10.18 37.81 4.68
CA ARG A 50 9.31 36.71 5.09
C ARG A 50 8.52 37.10 6.33
N TRP A 51 7.20 36.98 6.24
CA TRP A 51 6.32 37.36 7.34
C TRP A 51 6.49 36.41 8.54
N SER A 52 6.41 36.98 9.75
CA SER A 52 6.48 36.20 10.99
C SER A 52 5.19 35.40 11.22
N ALA A 53 5.25 34.42 12.14
CA ALA A 53 4.10 33.58 12.46
C ALA A 53 2.90 34.41 12.96
N GLU A 54 3.14 35.44 13.76
CA GLU A 54 2.10 36.31 14.32
C GLU A 54 1.34 37.06 13.22
N ILE A 55 2.04 37.46 12.15
CA ILE A 55 1.43 38.15 11.01
C ILE A 55 0.75 37.12 10.09
N LEU A 56 1.36 35.95 9.87
CA LEU A 56 0.79 34.90 9.02
C LEU A 56 -0.52 34.31 9.56
N LEU A 57 -0.87 34.53 10.83
CA LEU A 57 -2.18 34.14 11.38
C LEU A 57 -3.32 35.10 11.01
N GLN A 58 -3.02 36.26 10.44
CA GLN A 58 -4.00 37.33 10.15
C GLN A 58 -4.66 37.26 8.76
N PRO A 59 -3.98 36.82 7.66
CA PRO A 59 -4.56 36.78 6.33
C PRO A 59 -5.91 36.04 6.25
N PRO A 60 -6.80 36.42 5.30
CA PRO A 60 -8.12 35.81 5.14
C PRO A 60 -8.13 34.30 4.99
N PHE A 61 -7.05 33.72 4.45
CA PHE A 61 -6.92 32.27 4.32
C PHE A 61 -6.95 31.54 5.68
N ILE A 62 -6.32 32.11 6.71
CA ILE A 62 -6.27 31.50 8.05
C ILE A 62 -7.45 31.96 8.92
N THR A 63 -7.84 33.23 8.83
CA THR A 63 -8.95 33.78 9.63
C THR A 63 -10.32 33.37 9.11
N GLY A 64 -10.45 33.06 7.82
CA GLY A 64 -11.67 32.58 7.18
C GLY A 64 -11.88 31.06 7.25
N LEU A 65 -11.10 30.34 8.07
CA LEU A 65 -11.22 28.89 8.20
C LEU A 65 -12.55 28.49 8.86
N PRO A 66 -13.13 27.34 8.46
CA PRO A 66 -14.26 26.76 9.17
C PRO A 66 -13.95 26.53 10.66
N PRO A 67 -14.98 26.48 11.52
CA PRO A 67 -14.80 26.14 12.92
C PRO A 67 -13.98 24.87 13.12
N LYS A 68 -13.05 24.91 14.09
CA LYS A 68 -12.15 23.78 14.40
C LYS A 68 -12.89 22.46 14.65
N THR A 69 -14.14 22.53 15.12
CA THR A 69 -15.01 21.37 15.34
C THR A 69 -15.33 20.62 14.04
N ILE A 70 -15.62 21.33 12.95
CA ILE A 70 -15.93 20.75 11.63
C ILE A 70 -14.69 20.07 11.05
N ILE A 71 -13.56 20.78 11.04
CA ILE A 71 -12.30 20.26 10.50
C ILE A 71 -11.86 19.01 11.28
N ARG A 72 -11.98 19.02 12.62
CA ARG A 72 -11.68 17.85 13.46
C ARG A 72 -12.58 16.67 13.13
N ALA A 73 -13.88 16.89 12.96
CA ALA A 73 -14.83 15.84 12.62
C ALA A 73 -14.49 15.20 11.26
N GLU A 74 -14.15 16.02 10.25
CA GLU A 74 -13.74 15.55 8.91
C GLU A 74 -12.45 14.71 8.99
N ILE A 75 -11.44 15.19 9.71
CA ILE A 75 -10.19 14.44 9.94
C ILE A 75 -10.47 13.12 10.66
N GLN A 76 -11.28 13.14 11.72
CA GLN A 76 -11.64 11.94 12.48
C GLN A 76 -12.37 10.92 11.60
N GLN A 77 -13.33 11.36 10.79
CA GLN A 77 -14.04 10.51 9.84
C GLN A 77 -13.07 9.86 8.83
N HIS A 78 -12.12 10.62 8.29
CA HIS A 78 -11.11 10.08 7.39
C HIS A 78 -10.24 9.02 8.07
N LEU A 79 -9.73 9.31 9.27
CA LEU A 79 -8.88 8.38 10.02
C LEU A 79 -9.61 7.08 10.37
N GLN A 80 -10.88 7.17 10.78
CA GLN A 80 -11.71 5.98 11.02
C GLN A 80 -11.94 5.17 9.74
N ALA A 81 -12.18 5.83 8.61
CA ALA A 81 -12.33 5.15 7.33
C ALA A 81 -11.04 4.42 6.93
N GLN A 82 -9.85 4.99 7.19
CA GLN A 82 -8.58 4.33 6.95
C GLN A 82 -8.37 3.10 7.85
N GLN A 83 -8.73 3.18 9.12
CA GLN A 83 -8.63 2.04 10.05
C GLN A 83 -9.58 0.89 9.69
N LYS A 84 -10.77 1.22 9.20
CA LYS A 84 -11.78 0.25 8.76
C LYS A 84 -11.46 -0.37 7.40
N ARG A 85 -10.45 0.12 6.66
CA ARG A 85 -10.02 -0.53 5.42
C ARG A 85 -9.55 -1.93 5.79
N PRO A 86 -10.21 -3.00 5.31
CA PRO A 86 -9.72 -4.34 5.56
C PRO A 86 -8.29 -4.39 5.05
N ALA A 87 -7.34 -4.78 5.91
CA ALA A 87 -5.97 -5.06 5.51
C ALA A 87 -6.04 -5.83 4.20
N LYS A 88 -5.50 -5.27 3.11
CA LYS A 88 -5.64 -5.84 1.77
C LYS A 88 -5.45 -7.34 1.87
N ARG A 89 -6.55 -8.02 1.59
CA ARG A 89 -6.72 -9.46 1.71
C ARG A 89 -5.58 -10.12 0.94
N GLY A 90 -4.68 -10.79 1.67
CA GLY A 90 -3.74 -11.73 1.11
C GLY A 90 -2.27 -11.36 1.23
N SER A 91 -1.66 -11.49 2.41
CA SER A 91 -0.23 -11.88 2.44
C SER A 91 -0.09 -13.13 1.55
N ILE A 92 0.95 -13.22 0.71
CA ILE A 92 1.24 -14.41 -0.11
C ILE A 92 1.11 -15.70 0.72
N VAL A 93 1.52 -15.63 1.99
CA VAL A 93 1.41 -16.70 3.00
C VAL A 93 -0.03 -17.20 3.18
N SER A 94 -1.03 -16.33 3.18
CA SER A 94 -2.44 -16.71 3.37
C SER A 94 -3.07 -17.36 2.13
N ARG A 95 -2.67 -16.96 0.92
CA ARG A 95 -3.08 -17.66 -0.34
C ARG A 95 -2.43 -19.05 -0.43
N VAL A 96 -1.15 -19.16 -0.07
CA VAL A 96 -0.44 -20.45 -0.07
C VAL A 96 -1.02 -21.41 0.99
N LYS A 97 -1.36 -20.91 2.18
CA LYS A 97 -2.03 -21.73 3.22
C LYS A 97 -3.38 -22.29 2.76
N GLY A 98 -4.19 -21.49 2.05
CA GLY A 98 -5.46 -21.95 1.49
C GLY A 98 -5.28 -23.06 0.43
N ALA A 99 -4.32 -22.91 -0.47
CA ALA A 99 -3.99 -23.92 -1.47
C ALA A 99 -3.43 -25.21 -0.83
N ALA A 100 -2.54 -25.08 0.17
CA ALA A 100 -1.99 -26.21 0.90
C ALA A 100 -3.05 -26.96 1.72
N LEU A 101 -4.01 -26.24 2.32
CA LEU A 101 -5.12 -26.85 3.05
C LEU A 101 -6.04 -27.64 2.11
N TRP A 102 -6.36 -27.10 0.93
CA TRP A 102 -7.15 -27.79 -0.08
C TRP A 102 -6.42 -29.04 -0.62
N ALA A 103 -5.12 -28.94 -0.91
CA ALA A 103 -4.33 -30.07 -1.37
C ALA A 103 -4.28 -31.21 -0.33
N ARG A 104 -4.14 -30.88 0.97
CA ARG A 104 -4.18 -31.87 2.07
C ARG A 104 -5.55 -32.54 2.23
N GLU A 105 -6.63 -31.81 2.00
CA GLU A 105 -7.99 -32.36 2.06
C GLU A 105 -8.28 -33.26 0.84
N GLN A 106 -7.84 -32.86 -0.35
CA GLN A 106 -7.92 -33.71 -1.54
C GLN A 106 -7.10 -34.99 -1.37
N LEU A 107 -5.85 -34.89 -0.89
CA LEU A 107 -5.02 -36.06 -0.59
C LEU A 107 -5.65 -36.98 0.46
N ARG A 108 -6.28 -36.43 1.51
CA ARG A 108 -7.02 -37.25 2.50
C ARG A 108 -8.20 -37.99 1.86
N ARG A 109 -8.96 -37.32 0.99
CA ARG A 109 -10.11 -37.92 0.29
C ARG A 109 -9.70 -38.98 -0.72
N THR A 110 -8.62 -38.76 -1.47
CA THR A 110 -8.09 -39.76 -2.42
C THR A 110 -7.43 -40.93 -1.70
N CYS A 111 -6.80 -40.71 -0.54
CA CYS A 111 -6.22 -41.78 0.27
C CYS A 111 -7.32 -42.67 0.90
N TYR A 112 -8.46 -42.09 1.31
CA TYR A 112 -9.61 -42.86 1.78
C TYR A 112 -10.21 -43.76 0.69
N PHE A 113 -10.12 -43.34 -0.59
CA PHE A 113 -10.58 -44.14 -1.73
C PHE A 113 -9.66 -45.34 -2.03
N CYS A 114 -8.33 -45.18 -1.90
CA CYS A 114 -7.39 -46.29 -2.07
C CYS A 114 -7.50 -47.31 -0.94
N ALA A 115 -7.59 -46.87 0.33
CA ALA A 115 -7.59 -47.75 1.49
C ALA A 115 -8.75 -48.77 1.53
N HIS A 116 -9.89 -48.46 0.90
CA HIS A 116 -11.05 -49.37 0.87
C HIS A 116 -11.11 -50.28 -0.37
N LYS A 117 -10.34 -50.01 -1.44
CA LYS A 117 -10.30 -50.87 -2.64
C LYS A 117 -9.08 -51.79 -2.70
N THR A 118 -7.93 -51.40 -2.16
CA THR A 118 -6.69 -52.19 -2.25
C THR A 118 -6.69 -53.43 -1.34
N LEU A 119 -7.49 -53.47 -0.27
CA LEU A 119 -7.44 -54.58 0.70
C LEU A 119 -7.82 -55.95 0.09
N ALA A 120 -8.70 -55.98 -0.92
CA ALA A 120 -9.07 -57.22 -1.60
C ALA A 120 -8.01 -57.66 -2.62
N GLU A 121 -7.46 -56.70 -3.37
CA GLU A 121 -6.45 -56.94 -4.40
C GLU A 121 -5.07 -57.26 -3.79
N GLU A 122 -4.66 -56.59 -2.71
CA GLU A 122 -3.44 -56.92 -1.96
C GLU A 122 -3.52 -58.30 -1.31
N LYS A 123 -4.69 -58.69 -0.77
CA LYS A 123 -4.87 -60.05 -0.23
C LYS A 123 -4.76 -61.11 -1.32
N ALA A 124 -5.31 -60.86 -2.52
CA ALA A 124 -5.17 -61.76 -3.65
C ALA A 124 -3.70 -61.85 -4.13
N ALA A 125 -3.00 -60.72 -4.22
CA ALA A 125 -1.59 -60.67 -4.60
C ALA A 125 -0.68 -61.37 -3.57
N GLN A 126 -0.94 -61.19 -2.26
CA GLN A 126 -0.22 -61.90 -1.19
C GLN A 126 -0.49 -63.41 -1.23
N GLN A 127 -1.73 -63.83 -1.51
CA GLN A 127 -2.07 -65.24 -1.68
C GLN A 127 -1.39 -65.86 -2.90
N MET A 128 -1.28 -65.12 -4.02
CA MET A 128 -0.53 -65.57 -5.20
C MET A 128 0.98 -65.68 -4.92
N ALA A 129 1.54 -64.73 -4.16
CA ALA A 129 2.96 -64.75 -3.79
C ALA A 129 3.31 -65.92 -2.86
N LEU A 130 2.42 -66.31 -1.95
CA LEU A 130 2.65 -67.41 -1.00
C LEU A 130 2.43 -68.80 -1.58
N LYS A 131 1.60 -68.95 -2.62
CA LYS A 131 1.28 -70.27 -3.18
C LYS A 131 2.35 -70.83 -4.12
N GLY A 132 3.26 -70.01 -4.64
CA GLY A 132 4.29 -70.44 -5.59
C GLY A 132 3.68 -70.95 -6.91
N PHE A 133 4.27 -70.56 -8.04
CA PHE A 133 3.83 -71.10 -9.32
C PHE A 133 4.39 -72.54 -9.48
N PRO A 134 3.58 -73.55 -9.82
CA PRO A 134 4.10 -74.86 -10.16
C PRO A 134 4.94 -74.73 -11.42
N CYS A 135 6.25 -74.95 -11.29
CA CYS A 135 7.13 -75.10 -12.43
C CYS A 135 6.79 -76.46 -13.08
N TYR A 136 6.24 -76.42 -14.30
CA TYR A 136 6.14 -77.60 -15.18
C TYR A 136 7.42 -77.77 -15.97
#